data_AF-A0A6N6SAT5-F1
#
_entry.id   AF-A0A6N6SAT5-F1
#
_cell.length_a   1.000
_cell.length_b   1.000
_cell.length_c   1.000
_cell.angle_alpha   90.00
_cell.angle_beta   90.00
_cell.angle_gamma   90.00
#
_symmetry.space_group_name_H-M   'P 1'
#
loop_
_entity.id
_entity.type
_entity.pdbx_description
1 polymer ?
#
loop_
_entity_poly.entity_id
_entity_poly.type
_entity_poly.pdbx_seq_one_letter_code
_entity_poly.pdbx_strand_id
1 'polypeptide(L)' 'GRADAWFLDGFSPAKNPELWSDALMAEVARHTAPGGSLATYTAAGHVRRALASAGFQVERGAGFGAKRHMSRGTLKDGT' A
#
# COMPACT_ATOMS: atom_id res chain seq x y z
N GLY A 1 -11.64 -6.68 6.98
CA GLY A 1 -12.11 -7.03 5.63
C GLY A 1 -11.89 -8.51 5.32
N ARG A 2 -11.91 -8.89 4.03
CA ARG A 2 -11.78 -10.29 3.55
C ARG A 2 -10.59 -10.52 2.62
N ALA A 3 -9.89 -9.47 2.19
CA ALA A 3 -8.75 -9.61 1.29
C ALA A 3 -7.49 -10.00 2.07
N ASP A 4 -6.90 -11.15 1.74
CA ASP A 4 -5.66 -11.62 2.36
C ASP A 4 -4.41 -10.95 1.74
N ALA A 5 -4.51 -10.49 0.50
CA ALA A 5 -3.44 -9.80 -0.21
C ALA A 5 -3.98 -8.77 -1.21
N TRP A 6 -3.29 -7.63 -1.31
CA TRP A 6 -3.56 -6.58 -2.29
C TRP A 6 -2.41 -6.42 -3.29
N PHE A 7 -2.76 -6.40 -4.56
CA PHE A 7 -1.90 -5.90 -5.63
C PHE A 7 -2.34 -4.46 -5.93
N LEU A 8 -1.68 -3.51 -5.29
CA LEU A 8 -1.97 -2.09 -5.48
C LEU A 8 -1.25 -1.60 -6.73
N ASP A 9 -1.94 -1.69 -7.86
CA ASP A 9 -1.41 -1.37 -9.18
C ASP A 9 -2.29 -0.39 -9.95
N GLY A 10 -1.65 0.36 -10.83
CA GLY A 10 -2.25 1.42 -11.64
C GLY A 10 -1.20 2.41 -12.11
N PHE A 11 -1.63 3.51 -12.73
CA PHE A 11 -0.69 4.56 -13.15
C PHE A 11 0.05 5.19 -11.98
N SER A 12 1.22 5.76 -12.27
CA SER A 12 2.07 6.33 -11.22
C SER A 12 1.31 7.37 -10.41
N PRO A 13 1.67 7.58 -9.13
CA PRO A 13 0.97 8.57 -8.31
C PRO A 13 0.93 10.00 -8.90
N ALA A 14 1.92 10.35 -9.72
CA ALA A 14 1.92 11.62 -10.43
C ALA A 14 0.91 11.66 -11.59
N LYS A 15 0.57 10.52 -12.20
CA LYS A 15 -0.34 10.42 -13.35
C LYS A 15 -1.79 10.11 -12.95
N ASN A 16 -2.01 9.46 -11.82
CA ASN A 16 -3.35 9.12 -11.32
C ASN A 16 -3.39 9.29 -9.79
N PRO A 17 -3.37 10.52 -9.27
CA PRO A 17 -3.27 10.78 -7.83
C PRO A 17 -4.47 10.27 -7.03
N GLU A 18 -5.67 10.23 -7.63
CA GLU A 18 -6.90 9.81 -6.95
C GLU A 18 -6.85 8.35 -6.47
N LEU A 19 -6.24 7.48 -7.28
CA LEU A 19 -5.99 6.07 -6.93
C LEU A 19 -5.10 5.92 -5.68
N TRP A 20 -4.29 6.93 -5.35
CA TRP A 20 -3.35 6.89 -4.23
C TRP A 20 -3.72 7.83 -3.09
N SER A 21 -4.98 8.28 -3.06
CA SER A 21 -5.51 9.16 -2.03
C SER A 21 -5.60 8.48 -0.68
N ASP A 22 -5.49 9.28 0.39
CA ASP A 22 -5.63 8.80 1.78
C ASP A 22 -6.96 8.06 2.00
N ALA A 23 -8.04 8.57 1.40
CA ALA A 23 -9.37 7.96 1.47
C ALA A 23 -9.39 6.55 0.85
N LEU A 24 -8.76 6.37 -0.32
CA LEU A 24 -8.70 5.04 -0.94
C LEU A 24 -7.81 4.09 -0.13
N MET A 25 -6.68 4.56 0.40
CA MET A 25 -5.80 3.72 1.23
C MET A 25 -6.50 3.28 2.53
N ALA A 26 -7.37 4.12 3.09
CA ALA A 26 -8.23 3.75 4.22
C ALA A 26 -9.23 2.64 3.84
N GLU A 27 -9.85 2.73 2.66
CA GLU A 27 -10.75 1.68 2.17
C GLU A 27 -10.01 0.36 1.90
N VAL A 28 -8.78 0.43 1.37
CA VAL A 28 -7.91 -0.75 1.24
C VAL A 28 -7.74 -1.43 2.60
N ALA A 29 -7.35 -0.69 3.65
CA ALA A 29 -7.21 -1.25 5.00
C ALA A 29 -8.52 -1.84 5.54
N ARG A 30 -9.64 -1.12 5.39
CA ARG A 30 -10.97 -1.58 5.82
C ARG A 30 -11.34 -2.93 5.20
N HIS A 31 -10.94 -3.14 3.94
CA HIS A 31 -11.22 -4.35 3.18
C HIS A 31 -10.18 -5.46 3.31
N THR A 32 -9.04 -5.21 3.95
CA THR A 32 -8.01 -6.21 4.26
C THR A 32 -8.39 -7.07 5.47
N ALA A 33 -8.16 -8.37 5.40
CA ALA A 33 -8.27 -9.27 6.55
C ALA A 33 -7.18 -8.95 7.60
N PRO A 34 -7.37 -9.23 8.89
CA PRO A 34 -6.28 -9.20 9.87
C PRO A 34 -5.07 -10.01 9.36
N GLY A 35 -3.87 -9.44 9.47
CA GLY A 35 -2.64 -10.05 8.94
C GLY A 35 -2.48 -9.97 7.42
N GLY A 36 -3.49 -9.46 6.70
CA GLY A 36 -3.47 -9.35 5.25
C GLY A 36 -2.39 -8.40 4.74
N SER A 37 -1.90 -8.66 3.53
CA SER A 37 -0.73 -8.00 2.96
C SER A 37 -1.05 -7.07 1.79
N LEU A 38 -0.10 -6.20 1.45
CA LEU A 38 -0.10 -5.43 0.21
C LEU A 38 1.29 -5.39 -0.43
N ALA A 39 1.31 -5.21 -1.74
CA ALA A 39 2.48 -4.83 -2.49
C ALA A 39 2.12 -3.80 -3.57
N THR A 40 3.03 -2.87 -3.84
CA THR A 40 2.94 -1.93 -4.96
C THR A 40 4.32 -1.59 -5.50
N TYR A 41 4.39 -1.33 -6.81
CA TYR A 41 5.65 -0.93 -7.45
C TYR A 41 6.11 0.47 -7.02
N THR A 42 5.22 1.33 -6.53
CA THR A 42 5.58 2.70 -6.17
C THR A 42 6.29 2.75 -4.82
N ALA A 43 7.33 3.58 -4.73
CA ALA A 43 8.02 3.90 -3.47
C ALA A 43 7.76 5.36 -3.04
N ALA A 44 6.71 5.99 -3.59
CA ALA A 44 6.36 7.37 -3.29
C ALA A 44 6.05 7.56 -1.79
N GLY A 45 6.64 8.60 -1.21
CA GLY A 45 6.55 8.84 0.23
C GLY A 45 5.12 9.08 0.73
N HIS A 46 4.28 9.77 -0.04
CA HIS A 46 2.89 10.03 0.35
C HIS A 46 2.06 8.75 0.38
N VAL A 47 2.22 7.85 -0.62
CA VAL A 47 1.52 6.55 -0.65
C VAL A 47 1.88 5.72 0.58
N ARG A 48 3.15 5.64 0.93
CA ARG A 48 3.59 4.91 2.13
C ARG A 48 3.03 5.51 3.42
N ARG A 49 2.96 6.84 3.52
CA ARG A 49 2.37 7.51 4.69
C ARG A 49 0.86 7.27 4.76
N ALA A 50 0.14 7.36 3.64
CA ALA A 50 -1.29 7.08 3.56
C ALA A 50 -1.62 5.65 4.00
N LEU A 51 -0.87 4.67 3.49
CA LEU A 51 -1.00 3.27 3.90
C LEU A 51 -0.66 3.05 5.39
N ALA A 52 0.37 3.73 5.90
CA ALA A 52 0.70 3.67 7.33
C ALA A 52 -0.39 4.29 8.21
N SER A 53 -0.95 5.44 7.82
CA SER A 53 -2.09 6.07 8.49
C SER A 53 -3.35 5.20 8.45
N ALA A 54 -3.51 4.39 7.40
CA ALA A 54 -4.59 3.41 7.29
C ALA A 54 -4.38 2.15 8.15
N GLY A 55 -3.23 2.00 8.82
CA GLY A 55 -2.94 0.93 9.77
C GLY A 55 -1.96 -0.14 9.30
N PHE A 56 -1.44 -0.03 8.08
CA PHE A 56 -0.41 -0.96 7.59
C PHE A 56 0.96 -0.69 8.21
N GLN A 57 1.69 -1.76 8.52
CA GLN A 57 3.14 -1.69 8.70
C GLN A 57 3.79 -1.70 7.31
N VAL A 58 4.22 -0.52 6.83
CA VAL A 58 4.73 -0.36 5.45
C VAL A 58 6.24 -0.19 5.43
N GLU A 59 6.91 -1.04 4.67
CA GLU A 59 8.35 -0.97 4.44
C GLU A 59 8.70 -0.74 2.97
N ARG A 60 9.91 -0.23 2.77
CA ARG A 60 10.49 -0.03 1.44
C ARG A 60 11.37 -1.22 1.10
N GLY A 61 11.05 -1.92 0.03
CA GLY A 61 11.86 -3.01 -0.52
C GLY A 61 12.72 -2.56 -1.70
N ALA A 62 13.65 -3.43 -2.13
CA ALA A 62 14.33 -3.28 -3.41
C ALA A 62 13.31 -3.36 -4.55
N GLY A 63 13.40 -2.45 -5.53
CA GLY A 63 12.56 -2.52 -6.72
C GLY A 63 13.08 -3.55 -7.72
N PHE A 64 12.27 -3.85 -8.73
CA PHE A 64 12.65 -4.76 -9.81
C PHE A 64 13.24 -4.01 -11.01
N GLY A 65 14.27 -4.60 -11.65
CA GLY A 65 14.94 -4.02 -12.81
C GLY A 65 15.55 -2.65 -12.50
N ALA A 66 15.22 -1.64 -13.31
CA ALA A 66 15.71 -0.27 -13.12
C ALA A 66 15.05 0.46 -11.92
N LYS A 67 14.01 -0.09 -11.29
CA LYS A 67 13.35 0.56 -10.15
C LYS A 67 14.21 0.38 -8.90
N ARG A 68 14.61 1.50 -8.29
CA ARG A 68 15.42 1.48 -7.06
C ARG A 68 14.67 0.86 -5.86
N HIS A 69 13.39 1.18 -5.73
CA HIS A 69 12.58 0.76 -4.58
C HIS A 69 11.13 0.46 -4.96
N MET A 70 10.48 -0.35 -4.13
CA MET A 70 9.03 -0.61 -4.13
C MET A 70 8.50 -0.61 -2.70
N SER A 71 7.18 -0.74 -2.50
CA SER A 71 6.58 -0.79 -1.16
C SER A 71 5.82 -2.10 -0.93
N ARG A 72 5.90 -2.63 0.29
CA ARG A 72 5.09 -3.76 0.77
C ARG A 72 4.68 -3.52 2.21
N GLY A 73 3.62 -4.16 2.66
CA GLY A 73 3.20 -4.03 4.05
C GLY A 73 2.16 -5.06 4.47
N THR A 74 1.90 -5.11 5.77
CA THR A 74 0.91 -5.98 6.40
C THR A 74 0.02 -5.19 7.33
N LEU A 75 -1.27 -5.48 7.33
CA LEU A 75 -2.20 -4.90 8.30
C LEU A 75 -1.99 -5.63 9.63
N LYS A 76 -1.73 -4.89 10.72
CA LYS A 76 -1.60 -5.52 12.03
C LYS A 76 -2.90 -6.23 12.39
N ASP A 77 -2.79 -7.37 13.06
CA ASP A 77 -3.92 -7.91 13.80
C ASP A 77 -4.34 -6.88 14.85
N GLY A 78 -5.64 -6.56 14.88
CA GLY A 78 -6.20 -5.72 15.93
C GLY A 78 -5.90 -6.39 17.27
N THR A 79 -5.10 -5.74 18.09
CA THR A 79 -4.78 -6.21 19.45
C THR A 79 -6.01 -6.10 20.33
#